data_AF-E2SQ30-F1
#
_entry.id   AF-E2SQ30-F1
#
_cell.length_a   1.000
_cell.length_b   1.000
_cell.length_c   1.000
_cell.angle_alpha   90.00
_cell.angle_beta   90.00
_cell.angle_gamma   90.00
#
_symmetry.space_group_name_H-M   'P 1'
#
loop_
_entity.id
_entity.type
_entity.pdbx_description
1 polymer ?
#
loop_
_entity_poly.entity_id
_entity_poly.type
_entity_poly.pdbx_seq_one_letter_code
_entity_poly.pdbx_strand_id
1 'polypeptide(L)'
;MIAYMPTWRGLTSTALEIASYAEELKKILQVLDETLNDDQMLYVNLHSLVKDVIPIQGYQHIRSFPEGVDNYEFLMGCDMLITDYSSVLFDFALTKRPVILFVYDAEEYARDRGMYFSVDDLPFVKAASLKQLQEYITKQKTVEISEDAWKAYADIFVSKTAFDPAVCLKKVPADSTTDYADNKYKEHTVYFIPKIKRLQDIRYLKEAAKDRSAIAVLDRQDFTPITQKLLYQEFNECLDYIVMDVRMQLSFKEELKRLLHRSLGMEAYRREFQRILPNSKVKACVDYKKSRYTVGMKKYIDSQNRR
;
A
#
# COMPACT_ATOMS: atom_id res chain seq x y z
N MET A 1 -25.65 15.76 -10.92
CA MET A 1 -25.12 14.44 -10.53
C MET A 1 -23.89 14.61 -9.65
N ILE A 2 -23.83 13.93 -8.51
CA ILE A 2 -22.69 13.95 -7.59
C ILE A 2 -22.04 12.58 -7.61
N ALA A 3 -20.72 12.49 -7.71
CA ALA A 3 -19.99 11.23 -7.57
C ALA A 3 -19.46 11.09 -6.15
N TYR A 4 -19.57 9.90 -5.55
CA TYR A 4 -18.91 9.55 -4.30
C TYR A 4 -18.03 8.31 -4.49
N MET A 5 -16.73 8.50 -4.27
CA MET A 5 -15.70 7.48 -4.54
C MET A 5 -14.74 7.33 -3.35
N PRO A 6 -15.18 6.70 -2.25
CA PRO A 6 -14.35 6.53 -1.06
C PRO A 6 -13.23 5.48 -1.25
N THR A 7 -12.10 5.69 -0.61
CA THR A 7 -10.98 4.73 -0.57
C THR A 7 -11.26 3.56 0.37
N TRP A 8 -10.74 2.37 0.11
CA TRP A 8 -10.89 1.22 1.00
C TRP A 8 -10.04 1.36 2.29
N ARG A 9 -10.65 1.12 3.46
CA ARG A 9 -10.03 1.29 4.80
C ARG A 9 -9.34 0.05 5.37
N GLY A 10 -9.61 -1.16 4.89
CA GLY A 10 -9.10 -2.39 5.53
C GLY A 10 -7.60 -2.64 5.33
N LEU A 11 -6.88 -2.82 6.45
CA LEU A 11 -5.49 -3.28 6.50
C LEU A 11 -5.37 -4.72 6.02
N THR A 12 -6.42 -5.53 6.26
CA THR A 12 -6.52 -6.92 5.80
C THR A 12 -7.90 -7.18 5.17
N SER A 13 -8.01 -8.19 4.32
CA SER A 13 -9.29 -8.57 3.68
C SER A 13 -10.15 -9.47 4.59
N THR A 14 -10.12 -9.24 5.91
CA THR A 14 -10.86 -10.09 6.86
C THR A 14 -12.35 -9.76 6.84
N ALA A 15 -13.20 -10.77 7.01
CA ALA A 15 -14.65 -10.61 6.99
C ALA A 15 -15.17 -9.63 8.07
N LEU A 16 -14.51 -9.56 9.23
CA LEU A 16 -14.90 -8.66 10.32
C LEU A 16 -14.62 -7.19 9.97
N GLU A 17 -13.46 -6.89 9.38
CA GLU A 17 -13.12 -5.53 8.92
C GLU A 17 -14.06 -5.07 7.80
N ILE A 18 -14.38 -5.96 6.85
CA ILE A 18 -15.35 -5.69 5.78
C ILE A 18 -16.73 -5.37 6.35
N ALA A 19 -17.22 -6.15 7.31
CA ALA A 19 -18.52 -5.92 7.92
C ALA A 19 -18.57 -4.59 8.69
N SER A 20 -17.53 -4.28 9.49
CA SER A 20 -17.46 -3.04 10.27
C SER A 20 -17.47 -1.81 9.36
N TYR A 21 -16.64 -1.80 8.32
CA TYR A 21 -16.59 -0.70 7.38
C TYR A 21 -17.88 -0.59 6.55
N ALA A 22 -18.50 -1.71 6.19
CA ALA A 22 -19.79 -1.69 5.50
C ALA A 22 -20.90 -1.06 6.35
N GLU A 23 -20.93 -1.32 7.67
CA GLU A 23 -21.89 -0.68 8.58
C GLU A 23 -21.66 0.83 8.73
N GLU A 24 -20.41 1.28 8.81
CA GLU A 24 -20.10 2.72 8.81
C GLU A 24 -20.55 3.37 7.50
N LEU A 25 -20.22 2.76 6.37
CA LEU A 25 -20.58 3.28 5.05
C LEU A 25 -22.09 3.32 4.84
N LYS A 26 -22.86 2.32 5.31
CA LYS A 26 -24.34 2.37 5.29
C LYS A 26 -24.90 3.59 6.02
N LYS A 27 -24.34 3.94 7.19
CA LYS A 27 -24.76 5.13 7.96
C LYS A 27 -24.46 6.41 7.20
N ILE A 28 -23.27 6.49 6.59
CA ILE A 28 -22.88 7.63 5.76
C ILE A 28 -23.87 7.77 4.59
N LEU A 29 -24.11 6.69 3.84
CA LEU A 29 -25.02 6.70 2.69
C LEU A 29 -26.45 7.07 3.08
N GLN A 30 -26.96 6.58 4.21
CA GLN A 30 -28.29 6.95 4.69
C GLN A 30 -28.39 8.45 4.97
N VAL A 31 -27.43 9.02 5.69
CA VAL A 31 -27.41 10.46 5.96
C VAL A 31 -27.32 11.27 4.67
N LEU A 32 -26.54 10.81 3.69
CA LEU A 32 -26.44 11.47 2.39
C LEU A 32 -27.74 11.39 1.61
N ASP A 33 -28.41 10.25 1.59
CA ASP A 33 -29.71 10.06 0.92
C ASP A 33 -30.77 11.02 1.45
N GLU A 34 -30.80 11.22 2.77
CA GLU A 34 -31.71 12.15 3.47
C GLU A 34 -31.34 13.63 3.25
N THR A 35 -30.08 13.92 2.89
CA THR A 35 -29.59 15.30 2.70
C THR A 35 -29.83 15.82 1.29
N LEU A 36 -29.83 14.92 0.30
CA LEU A 36 -30.01 15.26 -1.10
C LEU A 36 -31.47 15.62 -1.37
N ASN A 37 -31.69 16.61 -2.25
CA ASN A 37 -33.01 16.95 -2.75
C ASN A 37 -33.34 16.16 -4.04
N ASP A 38 -34.61 16.23 -4.49
CA ASP A 38 -35.09 15.48 -5.65
C ASP A 38 -34.39 15.82 -6.98
N ASP A 39 -33.69 16.96 -7.07
CA ASP A 39 -32.89 17.36 -8.24
C ASP A 39 -31.45 16.83 -8.20
N GLN A 40 -31.06 16.18 -7.10
CA GLN A 40 -29.73 15.64 -6.88
C GLN A 40 -29.75 14.11 -6.88
N MET A 41 -28.73 13.54 -7.52
CA MET A 41 -28.49 12.10 -7.54
C MET A 41 -27.03 11.84 -7.22
N LEU A 42 -26.78 11.00 -6.22
CA LEU A 42 -25.46 10.55 -5.80
C LEU A 42 -25.15 9.21 -6.45
N TYR A 43 -24.08 9.17 -7.23
CA TYR A 43 -23.55 7.96 -7.81
C TYR A 43 -22.39 7.47 -6.96
N VAL A 44 -22.44 6.21 -6.53
CA VAL A 44 -21.40 5.62 -5.66
C VAL A 44 -20.57 4.59 -6.41
N ASN A 45 -19.25 4.70 -6.28
CA ASN A 45 -18.31 3.71 -6.76
C ASN A 45 -17.55 3.13 -5.57
N LEU A 46 -18.02 1.99 -5.08
CA LEU A 46 -17.47 1.33 -3.89
C LEU A 46 -16.50 0.22 -4.30
N HIS A 47 -15.50 -0.03 -3.46
CA HIS A 47 -14.54 -1.12 -3.67
C HIS A 47 -15.27 -2.48 -3.77
N SER A 48 -14.76 -3.38 -4.62
CA SER A 48 -15.40 -4.68 -4.90
C SER A 48 -15.69 -5.51 -3.64
N LEU A 49 -14.80 -5.47 -2.66
CA LEU A 49 -14.96 -6.16 -1.36
C LEU A 49 -16.18 -5.72 -0.53
N VAL A 50 -16.73 -4.53 -0.77
CA VAL A 50 -17.92 -4.01 -0.06
C VAL A 50 -19.13 -3.81 -0.95
N LYS A 51 -18.91 -3.72 -2.27
CA LYS A 51 -19.99 -3.53 -3.26
C LYS A 51 -21.06 -4.61 -3.13
N ASP A 52 -20.68 -5.84 -2.86
CA ASP A 52 -21.60 -6.98 -2.72
C ASP A 52 -22.31 -7.03 -1.35
N VAL A 53 -21.80 -6.30 -0.35
CA VAL A 53 -22.32 -6.30 1.02
C VAL A 53 -23.33 -5.17 1.26
N ILE A 54 -23.22 -4.08 0.48
CA ILE A 54 -24.04 -2.88 0.65
C ILE A 54 -25.06 -2.78 -0.50
N PRO A 55 -26.34 -3.12 -0.26
CA PRO A 55 -27.36 -2.99 -1.28
C PRO A 55 -27.70 -1.50 -1.51
N ILE A 56 -27.49 -1.01 -2.73
CA ILE A 56 -27.76 0.40 -3.10
C ILE A 56 -29.23 0.63 -3.50
N GLN A 57 -29.97 -0.43 -3.81
CA GLN A 57 -31.33 -0.37 -4.37
C GLN A 57 -32.38 0.22 -3.42
N GLY A 58 -32.06 0.43 -2.14
CA GLY A 58 -32.99 0.93 -1.12
C GLY A 58 -32.98 2.45 -0.91
N TYR A 59 -32.07 3.19 -1.54
CA TYR A 59 -31.92 4.63 -1.37
C TYR A 59 -32.71 5.42 -2.43
N GLN A 60 -33.29 6.56 -2.06
CA GLN A 60 -34.09 7.39 -2.97
C GLN A 60 -33.22 8.09 -4.02
N HIS A 61 -32.15 8.73 -3.56
CA HIS A 61 -31.24 9.62 -4.28
C HIS A 61 -29.86 9.02 -4.53
N ILE A 62 -29.64 7.73 -4.22
CA ILE A 62 -28.35 7.06 -4.41
C ILE A 62 -28.45 5.94 -5.45
N ARG A 63 -27.51 5.91 -6.38
CA ARG A 63 -27.34 4.85 -7.39
C ARG A 63 -25.90 4.40 -7.46
N SER A 64 -25.64 3.17 -7.89
CA SER A 64 -24.28 2.75 -8.22
C SER A 64 -23.83 3.40 -9.53
N PHE A 65 -22.52 3.55 -9.71
CA PHE A 65 -21.96 3.83 -11.03
C PHE A 65 -22.46 2.81 -12.06
N PRO A 66 -22.79 3.24 -13.30
CA PRO A 66 -23.34 2.36 -14.32
C PRO A 66 -22.34 1.27 -14.71
N GLU A 67 -22.83 0.05 -14.88
CA GLU A 67 -22.02 -1.06 -15.35
C GLU A 67 -21.68 -0.92 -16.84
N GLY A 68 -20.45 -1.26 -17.21
CA GLY A 68 -20.00 -1.23 -18.61
C GLY A 68 -19.61 0.16 -19.13
N VAL A 69 -19.66 1.20 -18.29
CA VAL A 69 -19.15 2.55 -18.60
C VAL A 69 -17.83 2.75 -17.86
N ASP A 70 -16.85 3.37 -18.50
CA ASP A 70 -15.60 3.72 -17.83
C ASP A 70 -15.86 4.76 -16.72
N ASN A 71 -15.21 4.60 -15.57
CA ASN A 71 -15.44 5.48 -14.42
C ASN A 71 -15.10 6.94 -14.74
N TYR A 72 -14.06 7.19 -15.52
CA TYR A 72 -13.65 8.55 -15.89
C TYR A 72 -14.57 9.16 -16.94
N GLU A 73 -15.06 8.36 -17.89
CA GLU A 73 -16.12 8.81 -18.81
C GLU A 73 -17.38 9.22 -18.06
N PHE A 74 -17.80 8.43 -17.06
CA PHE A 74 -18.95 8.78 -16.23
C PHE A 74 -18.69 10.03 -15.37
N LEU A 75 -17.51 10.11 -14.76
CA LEU A 75 -17.10 11.27 -13.95
C LEU A 75 -17.15 12.58 -14.74
N MET A 76 -16.84 12.58 -16.04
CA MET A 76 -16.97 13.77 -16.89
C MET A 76 -18.41 14.32 -16.96
N GLY A 77 -19.42 13.50 -16.67
CA GLY A 77 -20.81 13.92 -16.55
C GLY A 77 -21.20 14.46 -15.17
N CYS A 78 -20.39 14.24 -14.13
CA CYS A 78 -20.73 14.61 -12.75
C CYS A 78 -20.40 16.08 -12.45
N ASP A 79 -21.30 16.75 -11.72
CA ASP A 79 -21.18 18.17 -11.34
C ASP A 79 -20.27 18.38 -10.13
N MET A 80 -20.06 17.34 -9.32
CA MET A 80 -19.26 17.39 -8.10
C MET A 80 -18.69 16.00 -7.77
N LEU A 81 -17.49 15.97 -7.19
CA LEU A 81 -16.87 14.77 -6.65
C LEU A 81 -16.77 14.88 -5.12
N ILE A 82 -17.20 13.82 -4.42
CA ILE A 82 -16.90 13.56 -3.02
C ILE A 82 -15.91 12.40 -2.99
N THR A 83 -14.74 12.63 -2.43
CA THR A 83 -13.69 11.61 -2.31
C THR A 83 -12.90 11.86 -1.04
N ASP A 84 -11.86 11.08 -0.77
CA ASP A 84 -11.04 11.19 0.44
C ASP A 84 -9.55 11.27 0.09
N TYR A 85 -8.84 10.14 0.09
CA TYR A 85 -7.41 10.00 -0.19
C TYR A 85 -7.15 9.36 -1.56
N SER A 86 -8.20 9.23 -2.39
CA SER A 86 -8.11 8.61 -3.71
C SER A 86 -7.45 9.54 -4.73
N SER A 87 -6.59 8.98 -5.57
CA SER A 87 -5.93 9.72 -6.66
C SER A 87 -6.92 10.25 -7.70
N VAL A 88 -8.15 9.72 -7.76
CA VAL A 88 -9.22 10.21 -8.66
C VAL A 88 -9.51 11.71 -8.49
N LEU A 89 -9.20 12.26 -7.30
CA LEU A 89 -9.18 13.69 -7.05
C LEU A 89 -8.42 14.46 -8.13
N PHE A 90 -7.19 14.02 -8.44
CA PHE A 90 -6.28 14.76 -9.32
C PHE A 90 -6.80 14.83 -10.75
N ASP A 91 -7.42 13.74 -11.20
CA ASP A 91 -8.01 13.65 -12.53
C ASP A 91 -9.28 14.50 -12.61
N PHE A 92 -10.19 14.38 -11.65
CA PHE A 92 -11.45 15.11 -11.65
C PHE A 92 -11.25 16.62 -11.46
N ALA A 93 -10.24 17.03 -10.69
CA ALA A 93 -9.89 18.42 -10.47
C ALA A 93 -9.65 19.17 -11.79
N LEU A 94 -9.18 18.50 -12.85
CA LEU A 94 -8.99 19.09 -14.18
C LEU A 94 -10.29 19.65 -14.80
N THR A 95 -11.45 19.14 -14.39
CA THR A 95 -12.75 19.67 -14.83
C THR A 95 -13.07 21.03 -14.22
N LYS A 96 -12.31 21.47 -13.20
CA LYS A 96 -12.55 22.66 -12.35
C LYS A 96 -13.90 22.65 -11.65
N ARG A 97 -14.54 21.48 -11.54
CA ARG A 97 -15.80 21.32 -10.81
C ARG A 97 -15.53 21.14 -9.31
N PRO A 98 -16.51 21.43 -8.45
CA PRO A 98 -16.38 21.28 -7.01
C PRO A 98 -15.92 19.89 -6.59
N VAL A 99 -14.97 19.85 -5.64
CA VAL A 99 -14.52 18.63 -4.97
C VAL A 99 -14.61 18.80 -3.46
N ILE A 100 -15.21 17.82 -2.79
CA ILE A 100 -15.25 17.71 -1.33
C ILE A 100 -14.36 16.56 -0.90
N LEU A 101 -13.39 16.84 -0.03
CA LEU A 101 -12.55 15.83 0.60
C LEU A 101 -13.18 15.42 1.93
N PHE A 102 -13.78 14.24 2.00
CA PHE A 102 -14.39 13.69 3.20
C PHE A 102 -13.37 12.90 4.01
N VAL A 103 -12.64 13.61 4.88
CA VAL A 103 -11.45 13.15 5.62
C VAL A 103 -11.74 12.98 7.11
N TYR A 104 -12.80 12.24 7.43
CA TYR A 104 -13.23 11.99 8.81
C TYR A 104 -12.23 11.15 9.63
N ASP A 105 -11.37 10.40 8.94
CA ASP A 105 -10.42 9.42 9.48
C ASP A 105 -8.94 9.80 9.21
N ALA A 106 -8.62 11.08 8.99
CA ALA A 106 -7.29 11.52 8.54
C ALA A 106 -6.12 11.08 9.41
N GLU A 107 -6.26 11.15 10.73
CA GLU A 107 -5.19 10.73 11.65
C GLU A 107 -4.96 9.21 11.62
N GLU A 108 -6.03 8.43 11.51
CA GLU A 108 -5.96 6.96 11.43
C GLU A 108 -5.41 6.52 10.09
N TYR A 109 -5.92 7.09 9.00
CA TYR A 109 -5.46 6.81 7.64
C TYR A 109 -3.97 7.12 7.46
N ALA A 110 -3.51 8.28 7.96
CA ALA A 110 -2.10 8.67 7.89
C ALA A 110 -1.19 7.73 8.70
N ARG A 111 -1.66 7.24 9.84
CA ARG A 111 -0.92 6.30 10.70
C ARG A 111 -0.75 4.93 10.05
N ASP A 112 -1.80 4.45 9.40
CA ASP A 112 -1.88 3.07 8.92
C ASP A 112 -1.36 2.90 7.49
N ARG A 113 -1.57 3.90 6.62
CA ARG A 113 -1.18 3.85 5.20
C ARG A 113 -0.01 4.75 4.85
N GLY A 114 0.21 5.81 5.63
CA GLY A 114 1.07 6.92 5.25
C GLY A 114 0.46 7.78 4.14
N MET A 115 0.94 9.02 4.00
CA MET A 115 0.53 9.94 2.93
C MET A 115 1.78 10.58 2.31
N TYR A 116 1.73 10.84 0.99
CA TYR A 116 2.82 11.49 0.27
C TYR A 116 2.90 13.01 0.55
N PHE A 117 1.76 13.63 0.85
CA PHE A 117 1.61 15.05 1.19
C PHE A 117 0.41 15.21 2.14
N SER A 118 0.26 16.36 2.78
CA SER A 118 -0.89 16.59 3.65
C SER A 118 -2.13 16.86 2.82
N VAL A 119 -3.28 16.33 3.22
CA VAL A 119 -4.55 16.72 2.59
C VAL A 119 -4.82 18.22 2.78
N ASP A 120 -4.26 18.82 3.82
CA ASP A 120 -4.34 20.27 4.06
C ASP A 120 -3.73 21.10 2.94
N ASP A 121 -2.74 20.55 2.22
CA ASP A 121 -2.06 21.21 1.09
C ASP A 121 -2.95 21.31 -0.16
N LEU A 122 -4.07 20.57 -0.20
CA LEU A 122 -5.01 20.60 -1.32
C LEU A 122 -5.98 21.79 -1.18
N PRO A 123 -6.31 22.48 -2.28
CA PRO A 123 -7.15 23.69 -2.25
C PRO A 123 -8.65 23.42 -2.06
N PHE A 124 -9.05 22.15 -1.89
CA PHE A 124 -10.45 21.74 -1.82
C PHE A 124 -10.98 21.79 -0.39
N VAL A 125 -12.30 21.93 -0.25
CA VAL A 125 -12.92 21.92 1.08
C VAL A 125 -12.77 20.54 1.71
N LYS A 126 -12.50 20.51 3.02
CA LYS A 126 -12.35 19.29 3.80
C LYS A 126 -13.51 19.15 4.76
N ALA A 127 -14.30 18.09 4.59
CA ALA A 127 -15.28 17.66 5.58
C ALA A 127 -14.62 16.65 6.52
N ALA A 128 -14.37 17.04 7.77
CA ALA A 128 -13.87 16.15 8.82
C ALA A 128 -15.01 15.45 9.60
N SER A 129 -16.27 15.73 9.24
CA SER A 129 -17.45 15.13 9.86
C SER A 129 -18.61 15.05 8.88
N LEU A 130 -19.56 14.14 9.13
CA LEU A 130 -20.77 14.03 8.32
C LEU A 130 -21.55 15.34 8.26
N LYS A 131 -21.64 16.06 9.39
CA LYS A 131 -22.32 17.35 9.44
C LYS A 131 -21.71 18.36 8.46
N GLN A 132 -20.38 18.47 8.43
CA GLN A 132 -19.70 19.36 7.48
C GLN A 132 -19.91 18.91 6.03
N LEU A 133 -19.91 17.59 5.78
CA LEU A 133 -20.20 17.05 4.46
C LEU A 133 -21.60 17.45 3.98
N GLN A 134 -22.62 17.32 4.85
CA GLN A 134 -23.98 17.74 4.55
C GLN A 134 -24.08 19.24 4.25
N GLU A 135 -23.40 20.06 5.06
CA GLU A 135 -23.34 21.52 4.86
C GLU A 135 -22.75 21.88 3.49
N TYR A 136 -21.67 21.22 3.06
CA TYR A 136 -21.04 21.46 1.76
C TYR A 136 -21.88 20.98 0.58
N ILE A 137 -22.52 19.81 0.69
CA ILE A 137 -23.42 19.29 -0.37
C ILE A 137 -24.59 20.26 -0.60
N THR A 138 -25.14 20.79 0.49
CA THR A 138 -26.30 21.72 0.43
C THR A 138 -25.90 23.10 -0.07
N LYS A 139 -24.67 23.55 0.19
CA LYS A 139 -24.17 24.89 -0.18
C LYS A 139 -23.10 24.81 -1.28
N GLN A 140 -23.50 24.44 -2.49
CA GLN A 140 -22.56 24.20 -3.61
C GLN A 140 -21.62 25.38 -3.93
N LYS A 141 -22.09 26.65 -3.84
CA LYS A 141 -21.24 27.84 -4.07
C LYS A 141 -20.06 27.96 -3.11
N THR A 142 -20.15 27.39 -1.90
CA THR A 142 -19.05 27.40 -0.92
C THR A 142 -17.97 26.34 -1.19
N VAL A 143 -18.20 25.46 -2.17
CA VAL A 143 -17.31 24.34 -2.53
C VAL A 143 -16.52 24.65 -3.80
N GLU A 144 -16.86 25.72 -4.52
CA GLU A 144 -16.13 26.16 -5.70
C GLU A 144 -14.71 26.58 -5.33
N ILE A 145 -13.74 26.10 -6.11
CA ILE A 145 -12.35 26.48 -5.97
C ILE A 145 -12.16 27.89 -6.55
N SER A 146 -11.49 28.78 -5.81
CA SER A 146 -11.15 30.10 -6.33
C SER A 146 -10.10 29.99 -7.44
N GLU A 147 -10.06 30.94 -8.38
CA GLU A 147 -9.08 30.91 -9.49
C GLU A 147 -7.64 30.94 -8.97
N ASP A 148 -7.37 31.67 -7.88
CA ASP A 148 -6.05 31.71 -7.24
C ASP A 148 -5.67 30.36 -6.61
N ALA A 149 -6.61 29.70 -5.91
CA ALA A 149 -6.38 28.39 -5.32
C ALA A 149 -6.22 27.32 -6.40
N TRP A 150 -6.98 27.41 -7.49
CA TRP A 150 -6.81 26.57 -8.67
C TRP A 150 -5.44 26.75 -9.29
N LYS A 151 -4.97 27.99 -9.46
CA LYS A 151 -3.66 28.28 -10.01
C LYS A 151 -2.53 27.70 -9.15
N ALA A 152 -2.60 27.89 -7.83
CA ALA A 152 -1.63 27.32 -6.90
C ALA A 152 -1.59 25.78 -6.98
N TYR A 153 -2.75 25.15 -7.06
CA TYR A 153 -2.85 23.71 -7.28
C TYR A 153 -2.30 23.27 -8.63
N ALA A 154 -2.65 23.98 -9.71
CA ALA A 154 -2.21 23.66 -11.05
C ALA A 154 -0.69 23.77 -11.20
N ASP A 155 -0.06 24.76 -10.56
CA ASP A 155 1.40 24.92 -10.56
C ASP A 155 2.13 23.73 -9.93
N ILE A 156 1.51 23.03 -8.98
CA ILE A 156 2.09 21.86 -8.32
C ILE A 156 1.71 20.56 -9.05
N PHE A 157 0.42 20.36 -9.32
CA PHE A 157 -0.13 19.05 -9.70
C PHE A 157 -0.49 18.92 -11.19
N VAL A 158 -0.64 20.03 -11.92
CA VAL A 158 -1.06 20.03 -13.33
C VAL A 158 0.05 20.53 -14.26
N SER A 159 1.06 21.19 -13.71
CA SER A 159 2.06 21.96 -14.44
C SER A 159 2.54 21.28 -15.73
N LYS A 160 2.60 22.04 -16.83
CA LYS A 160 3.21 21.59 -18.09
C LYS A 160 4.73 21.39 -18.00
N THR A 161 5.35 21.87 -16.91
CA THR A 161 6.74 21.56 -16.57
C THR A 161 6.84 20.34 -15.65
N ALA A 162 5.72 19.73 -15.28
CA ALA A 162 5.71 18.45 -14.58
C ALA A 162 6.60 17.48 -15.35
N PHE A 163 7.44 16.81 -14.57
CA PHE A 163 8.42 15.82 -15.00
C PHE A 163 7.81 14.90 -16.06
N ASP A 164 8.12 15.11 -17.34
CA ASP A 164 7.76 14.17 -18.39
C ASP A 164 8.71 12.97 -18.21
N PRO A 165 8.21 11.83 -17.69
CA PRO A 165 9.06 10.69 -17.42
C PRO A 165 9.68 10.19 -18.72
N ALA A 166 9.01 10.34 -19.86
CA ALA A 166 9.53 9.96 -21.16
C ALA A 166 10.67 10.89 -21.62
N VAL A 167 10.59 12.20 -21.35
CA VAL A 167 11.70 13.14 -21.62
C VAL A 167 12.89 12.88 -20.69
N CYS A 168 12.65 12.58 -19.42
CA CYS A 168 13.70 12.20 -18.48
C CYS A 168 14.31 10.83 -18.83
N LEU A 169 13.50 9.84 -19.21
CA LEU A 169 13.97 8.54 -19.73
C LEU A 169 14.85 8.70 -20.98
N LYS A 170 14.58 9.70 -21.83
CA LYS A 170 15.45 10.06 -22.96
C LYS A 170 16.77 10.74 -22.53
N LYS A 171 16.78 11.40 -21.37
CA LYS A 171 17.98 12.04 -20.78
C LYS A 171 18.81 11.08 -19.91
N VAL A 172 18.19 10.01 -19.42
CA VAL A 172 18.91 8.88 -18.82
C VAL A 172 19.74 8.26 -19.95
N PRO A 173 21.09 8.27 -19.86
CA PRO A 173 21.92 7.64 -20.86
C PRO A 173 21.48 6.18 -21.02
N ALA A 174 21.29 5.69 -22.25
CA ALA A 174 20.95 4.28 -22.49
C ALA A 174 21.94 3.33 -21.78
N ASP A 175 23.18 3.80 -21.62
CA ASP A 175 24.31 3.10 -21.00
C ASP A 175 24.40 3.24 -19.47
N SER A 176 23.52 4.02 -18.82
CA SER A 176 23.45 4.05 -17.35
C SER A 176 22.58 2.94 -16.77
N THR A 177 22.13 2.02 -17.61
CA THR A 177 21.45 0.80 -17.16
C THR A 177 22.48 -0.11 -16.49
N THR A 178 22.56 -0.05 -15.17
CA THR A 178 23.28 -1.07 -14.40
C THR A 178 22.55 -2.39 -14.61
N ASP A 179 23.13 -3.28 -15.40
CA ASP A 179 22.58 -4.62 -15.59
C ASP A 179 22.79 -5.44 -14.31
N TYR A 180 21.73 -5.53 -13.51
CA TYR A 180 21.71 -6.37 -12.32
C TYR A 180 21.47 -7.85 -12.66
N ALA A 181 21.34 -8.25 -13.94
CA ALA A 181 21.19 -9.65 -14.33
C ALA A 181 22.38 -10.50 -13.85
N ASP A 182 23.57 -9.91 -13.72
CA ASP A 182 24.73 -10.59 -13.14
C ASP A 182 24.53 -11.03 -11.68
N ASN A 183 23.56 -10.45 -10.95
CA ASN A 183 23.20 -10.92 -9.61
C ASN A 183 22.73 -12.37 -9.60
N LYS A 184 22.23 -12.92 -10.73
CA LYS A 184 21.89 -14.36 -10.83
C LYS A 184 23.11 -15.27 -10.76
N TYR A 185 24.30 -14.74 -11.03
CA TYR A 185 25.56 -15.48 -10.94
C TYR A 185 26.27 -15.26 -9.61
N LYS A 186 25.92 -14.20 -8.86
CA LYS A 186 26.47 -13.92 -7.53
C LYS A 186 25.93 -14.92 -6.52
N GLU A 187 26.86 -15.44 -5.72
CA GLU A 187 26.53 -16.26 -4.57
C GLU A 187 26.22 -15.38 -3.37
N HIS A 188 25.10 -15.62 -2.71
CA HIS A 188 24.63 -14.86 -1.56
C HIS A 188 24.58 -15.72 -0.29
N THR A 189 24.93 -15.11 0.85
CA THR A 189 24.65 -15.67 2.17
C THR A 189 23.39 -15.01 2.73
N VAL A 190 22.36 -15.80 3.03
CA VAL A 190 21.08 -15.28 3.53
C VAL A 190 21.09 -15.27 5.06
N TYR A 191 20.88 -14.10 5.66
CA TYR A 191 20.87 -13.89 7.10
C TYR A 191 19.47 -13.58 7.60
N PHE A 192 18.85 -14.47 8.38
CA PHE A 192 17.55 -14.17 9.01
C PHE A 192 17.75 -13.39 10.30
N ILE A 193 17.36 -12.13 10.28
CA ILE A 193 17.59 -11.17 11.37
C ILE A 193 16.39 -11.18 12.33
N PRO A 194 16.56 -11.45 13.63
CA PRO A 194 15.48 -11.37 14.61
C PRO A 194 15.01 -9.94 14.82
N LYS A 195 13.82 -9.82 15.43
CA LYS A 195 13.30 -8.53 15.89
C LYS A 195 14.37 -7.78 16.70
N ILE A 196 14.70 -6.58 16.25
CA ILE A 196 15.61 -5.68 16.97
C ILE A 196 14.79 -4.99 18.06
N LYS A 197 14.94 -5.45 19.31
CA LYS A 197 14.24 -4.88 20.47
C LYS A 197 15.14 -3.94 21.27
N ARG A 198 16.44 -4.22 21.29
CA ARG A 198 17.45 -3.51 22.09
C ARG A 198 18.68 -3.21 21.24
N LEU A 199 19.49 -2.23 21.66
CA LEU A 199 20.78 -1.90 21.05
C LEU A 199 21.71 -3.11 20.87
N GLN A 200 21.65 -4.08 21.78
CA GLN A 200 22.45 -5.31 21.68
C GLN A 200 22.06 -6.21 20.51
N ASP A 201 20.81 -6.13 20.03
CA ASP A 201 20.31 -6.96 18.92
C ASP A 201 20.86 -6.47 17.57
N ILE A 202 21.39 -5.23 17.51
CA ILE A 202 22.08 -4.67 16.32
C ILE A 202 23.29 -5.53 15.92
N ARG A 203 23.86 -6.30 16.86
CA ARG A 203 24.98 -7.21 16.57
C ARG A 203 24.71 -8.16 15.40
N TYR A 204 23.46 -8.58 15.19
CA TYR A 204 23.12 -9.50 14.10
C TYR A 204 23.24 -8.81 12.73
N LEU A 205 22.83 -7.54 12.63
CA LEU A 205 23.06 -6.73 11.43
C LEU A 205 24.56 -6.46 11.23
N LYS A 206 25.29 -6.14 12.31
CA LYS A 206 26.75 -5.93 12.25
C LYS A 206 27.52 -7.18 11.83
N GLU A 207 27.06 -8.37 12.20
CA GLU A 207 27.66 -9.62 11.73
C GLU A 207 27.34 -9.89 10.26
N ALA A 208 26.09 -9.69 9.84
CA ALA A 208 25.70 -9.83 8.44
C ALA A 208 26.47 -8.85 7.53
N ALA A 209 26.59 -7.58 7.92
CA ALA A 209 27.28 -6.54 7.17
C ALA A 209 28.80 -6.79 6.97
N LYS A 210 29.40 -7.72 7.72
CA LYS A 210 30.79 -8.14 7.49
C LYS A 210 30.94 -9.01 6.24
N ASP A 211 29.87 -9.66 5.80
CA ASP A 211 29.84 -10.48 4.60
C ASP A 211 29.29 -9.64 3.43
N ARG A 212 30.16 -9.34 2.45
CA ARG A 212 29.76 -8.58 1.25
C ARG A 212 28.76 -9.30 0.35
N SER A 213 28.52 -10.58 0.58
CA SER A 213 27.49 -11.37 -0.10
C SER A 213 26.20 -11.50 0.72
N ALA A 214 26.10 -10.83 1.87
CA ALA A 214 24.97 -10.95 2.77
C ALA A 214 23.71 -10.32 2.19
N ILE A 215 22.61 -11.06 2.28
CA ILE A 215 21.26 -10.51 2.17
C ILE A 215 20.58 -10.73 3.52
N ALA A 216 20.28 -9.65 4.23
CA ALA A 216 19.53 -9.68 5.47
C ALA A 216 18.02 -9.80 5.21
N VAL A 217 17.40 -10.75 5.89
CA VAL A 217 15.97 -11.04 5.80
C VAL A 217 15.29 -10.60 7.10
N LEU A 218 14.44 -9.59 7.00
CA LEU A 218 13.64 -9.06 8.10
C LEU A 218 12.16 -9.44 7.91
N ASP A 219 11.47 -9.71 9.02
CA ASP A 219 10.03 -9.91 8.97
C ASP A 219 9.30 -8.57 8.96
N ARG A 220 8.25 -8.46 8.15
CA ARG A 220 7.42 -7.26 8.05
C ARG A 220 6.81 -6.86 9.38
N GLN A 221 6.38 -7.82 10.20
CA GLN A 221 5.86 -7.57 11.57
C GLN A 221 6.91 -7.01 12.55
N ASP A 222 8.20 -7.16 12.23
CA ASP A 222 9.32 -6.73 13.06
C ASP A 222 10.03 -5.49 12.48
N PHE A 223 9.60 -5.02 11.31
CA PHE A 223 10.14 -3.86 10.63
C PHE A 223 9.49 -2.58 11.15
N THR A 224 10.05 -2.03 12.23
CA THR A 224 9.57 -0.80 12.88
C THR A 224 10.23 0.46 12.29
N PRO A 225 9.68 1.67 12.50
CA PRO A 225 10.35 2.92 12.09
C PRO A 225 11.76 3.07 12.65
N ILE A 226 12.02 2.53 13.85
CA ILE A 226 13.36 2.51 14.47
C ILE A 226 14.30 1.62 13.66
N THR A 227 13.84 0.43 13.28
CA THR A 227 14.60 -0.51 12.43
C THR A 227 14.90 0.09 11.07
N GLN A 228 13.91 0.75 10.46
CA GLN A 228 14.07 1.42 9.17
C GLN A 228 15.11 2.54 9.25
N LYS A 229 15.02 3.40 10.28
CA LYS A 229 15.99 4.48 10.50
C LYS A 229 17.40 3.93 10.70
N LEU A 230 17.55 2.88 11.49
CA LEU A 230 18.82 2.21 11.72
C LEU A 230 19.43 1.67 10.41
N LEU A 231 18.63 0.95 9.61
CA LEU A 231 19.09 0.40 8.33
C LEU A 231 19.53 1.50 7.37
N TYR A 232 18.74 2.58 7.27
CA TYR A 232 19.05 3.71 6.40
C TYR A 232 20.32 4.47 6.84
N GLN A 233 20.49 4.69 8.14
CA GLN A 233 21.59 5.53 8.63
C GLN A 233 22.91 4.77 8.81
N GLU A 234 22.86 3.51 9.26
CA GLU A 234 24.07 2.74 9.61
C GLU A 234 24.42 1.64 8.61
N PHE A 235 23.45 1.11 7.85
CA PHE A 235 23.64 -0.12 7.06
C PHE A 235 23.41 0.03 5.55
N ASN A 236 22.90 1.18 5.09
CA ASN A 236 22.50 1.41 3.70
C ASN A 236 23.61 1.09 2.67
N GLU A 237 24.86 1.41 3.01
CA GLU A 237 26.01 1.22 2.12
C GLU A 237 26.75 -0.11 2.33
N CYS A 238 26.37 -0.92 3.33
CA CYS A 238 27.14 -2.12 3.70
C CYS A 238 26.33 -3.41 3.88
N LEU A 239 25.01 -3.37 3.76
CA LEU A 239 24.17 -4.55 3.90
C LEU A 239 22.93 -4.47 3.02
N ASP A 240 22.84 -5.37 2.05
CA ASP A 240 21.60 -5.60 1.30
C ASP A 240 20.56 -6.25 2.21
N TYR A 241 19.31 -5.83 2.12
CA TYR A 241 18.22 -6.41 2.91
C TYR A 241 16.89 -6.46 2.17
N ILE A 242 16.06 -7.41 2.59
CA ILE A 242 14.68 -7.58 2.13
C ILE A 242 13.74 -7.72 3.33
N VAL A 243 12.50 -7.25 3.15
CA VAL A 243 11.43 -7.33 4.16
C VAL A 243 10.34 -8.24 3.62
N MET A 244 9.96 -9.26 4.39
CA MET A 244 9.01 -10.29 3.94
C MET A 244 7.94 -10.63 4.97
N ASP A 245 6.85 -11.22 4.51
CA ASP A 245 5.82 -11.80 5.38
C ASP A 245 6.22 -13.21 5.87
N VAL A 246 5.78 -13.56 7.08
CA VAL A 246 6.38 -14.53 8.02
C VAL A 246 6.08 -15.99 7.68
N ARG A 247 5.51 -16.30 6.51
CA ARG A 247 4.94 -17.63 6.23
C ARG A 247 5.61 -18.34 5.06
N MET A 248 6.36 -19.40 5.39
CA MET A 248 6.83 -20.38 4.42
C MET A 248 5.66 -21.11 3.78
N GLN A 249 5.69 -21.27 2.45
CA GLN A 249 4.70 -22.07 1.75
C GLN A 249 5.05 -23.56 1.85
N LEU A 250 4.34 -24.26 2.73
CA LEU A 250 4.50 -25.68 2.97
C LEU A 250 3.46 -26.49 2.19
N SER A 251 3.87 -27.61 1.63
CA SER A 251 2.94 -28.62 1.14
C SER A 251 2.15 -29.25 2.30
N PHE A 252 1.00 -29.86 2.03
CA PHE A 252 0.20 -30.56 3.05
C PHE A 252 1.02 -31.57 3.87
N LYS A 253 1.94 -32.30 3.22
CA LYS A 253 2.83 -33.26 3.90
C LYS A 253 3.83 -32.58 4.83
N GLU A 254 4.38 -31.44 4.44
CA GLU A 254 5.32 -30.65 5.24
C GLU A 254 4.60 -29.93 6.38
N GLU A 255 3.38 -29.47 6.14
CA GLU A 255 2.48 -28.90 7.13
C GLU A 255 2.15 -29.94 8.22
N LEU A 256 1.85 -31.18 7.83
CA LEU A 256 1.66 -32.28 8.76
C LEU A 256 2.95 -32.61 9.55
N LYS A 257 4.12 -32.63 8.90
CA LYS A 257 5.41 -32.80 9.60
C LYS A 257 5.66 -31.69 10.61
N ARG A 258 5.34 -30.45 10.25
CA ARG A 258 5.45 -29.27 11.12
C ARG A 258 4.55 -29.39 12.35
N LEU A 259 3.29 -29.76 12.17
CA LEU A 259 2.33 -29.99 13.26
C LEU A 259 2.78 -31.10 14.21
N LEU A 260 3.47 -32.12 13.68
CA LEU A 260 4.04 -33.22 14.45
C LEU A 260 5.44 -32.92 15.03
N HIS A 261 5.89 -31.65 15.02
CA HIS A 261 7.22 -31.21 15.49
C HIS A 261 8.40 -31.95 14.84
N ARG A 262 8.23 -32.48 13.63
CA ARG A 262 9.30 -33.14 12.88
C ARG A 262 10.07 -32.12 12.04
N SER A 263 11.36 -32.35 11.84
CA SER A 263 12.21 -31.51 10.99
C SER A 263 11.70 -31.50 9.55
N LEU A 264 11.62 -30.31 8.95
CA LEU A 264 11.35 -30.17 7.52
C LEU A 264 12.53 -30.68 6.69
N GLY A 265 12.24 -31.14 5.47
CA GLY A 265 13.26 -31.57 4.53
C GLY A 265 13.97 -30.38 3.89
N MET A 266 15.18 -30.61 3.37
CA MET A 266 15.95 -29.57 2.67
C MET A 266 15.25 -29.00 1.43
N GLU A 267 14.34 -29.76 0.83
CA GLU A 267 13.51 -29.31 -0.30
C GLU A 267 12.55 -28.18 0.09
N ALA A 268 11.94 -28.24 1.29
CA ALA A 268 11.05 -27.19 1.78
C ALA A 268 11.79 -25.85 1.87
N TYR A 269 13.01 -25.88 2.42
CA TYR A 269 13.86 -24.72 2.56
C TYR A 269 14.32 -24.18 1.21
N ARG A 270 14.76 -25.05 0.28
CA ARG A 270 15.14 -24.64 -1.08
C ARG A 270 13.99 -23.95 -1.82
N ARG A 271 12.78 -24.50 -1.72
CA ARG A 271 11.57 -23.93 -2.34
C ARG A 271 11.29 -22.53 -1.78
N GLU A 272 11.42 -22.36 -0.48
CA GLU A 272 11.24 -21.06 0.17
C GLU A 272 12.33 -20.08 -0.25
N PHE A 273 13.60 -20.51 -0.33
CA PHE A 273 14.68 -19.64 -0.80
C PHE A 273 14.48 -19.21 -2.25
N GLN A 274 14.02 -20.10 -3.13
CA GLN A 274 13.66 -19.74 -4.51
C GLN A 274 12.44 -18.82 -4.57
N ARG A 275 11.48 -18.95 -3.64
CA ARG A 275 10.34 -18.04 -3.53
C ARG A 275 10.77 -16.63 -3.11
N ILE A 276 11.71 -16.55 -2.17
CA ILE A 276 12.23 -15.29 -1.61
C ILE A 276 13.20 -14.60 -2.58
N LEU A 277 14.17 -15.35 -3.11
CA LEU A 277 15.22 -14.90 -4.01
C LEU A 277 15.21 -15.75 -5.29
N PRO A 278 14.25 -15.52 -6.19
CA PRO A 278 14.15 -16.28 -7.43
C PRO A 278 15.40 -16.10 -8.28
N ASN A 279 15.93 -17.21 -8.81
CA ASN A 279 17.11 -17.25 -9.67
C ASN A 279 18.44 -16.75 -9.03
N SER A 280 18.47 -16.48 -7.72
CA SER A 280 19.70 -16.15 -7.00
C SER A 280 20.40 -17.42 -6.49
N LYS A 281 21.74 -17.43 -6.51
CA LYS A 281 22.52 -18.54 -5.95
C LYS A 281 22.68 -18.34 -4.45
N VAL A 282 22.05 -19.19 -3.64
CA VAL A 282 22.17 -19.16 -2.18
C VAL A 282 23.30 -20.09 -1.77
N LYS A 283 24.43 -19.53 -1.34
CA LYS A 283 25.61 -20.27 -0.87
C LYS A 283 25.40 -20.83 0.53
N ALA A 284 24.86 -20.01 1.42
CA ALA A 284 24.66 -20.39 2.81
C ALA A 284 23.50 -19.62 3.44
N CYS A 285 22.94 -20.18 4.50
CA CYS A 285 21.94 -19.50 5.31
C CYS A 285 22.33 -19.53 6.79
N VAL A 286 22.17 -18.39 7.44
CA VAL A 286 22.41 -18.17 8.86
C VAL A 286 21.12 -17.66 9.48
N ASP A 287 20.55 -18.42 10.41
CA ASP A 287 19.33 -18.01 11.10
C ASP A 287 19.61 -17.61 12.55
N TYR A 288 19.59 -16.29 12.80
CA TYR A 288 19.69 -15.72 14.14
C TYR A 288 18.35 -15.66 14.88
N LYS A 289 17.21 -15.78 14.18
CA LYS A 289 15.88 -15.90 14.79
C LYS A 289 15.72 -17.19 15.57
N LYS A 290 16.49 -18.22 15.21
CA LYS A 290 16.22 -19.61 15.62
C LYS A 290 14.74 -19.93 15.39
N SER A 291 14.23 -19.51 14.23
CA SER A 291 12.81 -19.57 13.94
C SER A 291 12.34 -21.03 14.01
N ARG A 292 11.03 -21.26 14.17
CA ARG A 292 10.46 -22.62 14.04
C ARG A 292 10.78 -23.26 12.67
N TYR A 293 11.20 -22.46 11.70
CA TYR A 293 11.65 -22.86 10.37
C TYR A 293 13.12 -23.29 10.31
N THR A 294 13.94 -23.16 11.35
CA THR A 294 15.35 -23.62 11.29
C THR A 294 15.75 -24.43 12.49
N VAL A 295 14.77 -24.93 13.26
CA VAL A 295 14.98 -25.85 14.36
C VAL A 295 15.71 -27.10 13.83
N GLY A 296 17.01 -27.18 14.11
CA GLY A 296 17.91 -28.24 13.64
C GLY A 296 18.94 -27.83 12.58
N MET A 297 18.80 -26.63 11.99
CA MET A 297 19.65 -26.11 10.92
C MET A 297 20.61 -25.06 11.49
N LYS A 298 21.76 -25.49 12.02
CA LYS A 298 22.78 -24.56 12.56
C LYS A 298 23.41 -23.67 11.48
N LYS A 299 23.53 -24.19 10.25
CA LYS A 299 24.03 -23.51 9.04
C LYS A 299 23.63 -24.31 7.81
N TYR A 300 22.98 -23.68 6.83
CA TYR A 300 22.87 -24.26 5.49
C TYR A 300 24.13 -23.93 4.70
N ILE A 301 24.70 -24.90 4.01
CA ILE A 301 25.73 -24.68 2.99
C ILE A 301 25.27 -25.47 1.78
N ASP A 302 25.02 -24.80 0.66
CA ASP A 302 24.63 -25.52 -0.56
C ASP A 302 25.86 -26.25 -1.12
N SER A 303 25.82 -27.58 -1.08
CA SER A 303 26.93 -28.44 -1.52
C SER A 303 26.97 -28.64 -3.03
N GLN A 304 25.99 -28.13 -3.79
CA GLN A 304 25.90 -28.31 -5.23
C GLN A 304 26.87 -27.42 -6.05
N ASN A 305 27.52 -26.42 -5.43
CA ASN A 305 28.46 -25.51 -6.11
C ASN A 305 29.95 -25.87 -5.91
N ARG A 306 30.28 -27.06 -5.38
CA ARG A 306 31.65 -27.60 -5.43
C ARG A 306 31.81 -28.59 -6.59
N ARG A 307 31.71 -28.11 -7.82
CA ARG A 307 32.21 -28.82 -9.01
C ARG A 307 32.78 -27.81 -9.99
#